data_AF-A0A7T5R8J6-F1
#
_entry.id   AF-A0A7T5R8J6-F1
#
_cell.length_a   1.000
_cell.length_b   1.000
_cell.length_c   1.000
_cell.angle_alpha   90.00
_cell.angle_beta   90.00
_cell.angle_gamma   90.00
#
_symmetry.space_group_name_H-M   'P 1'
#
loop_
_entity.id
_entity.type
_entity.pdbx_description
1 polymer ?
#
loop_
_entity_poly.entity_id
_entity_poly.type
_entity_poly.pdbx_seq_one_letter_code
_entity_poly.pdbx_strand_id
1 'polypeptide(L)'
;MDKDFERDLAKLKKTLDLFKEGQSYKARFMEAHVEHERIMYEIEMDWGRSEEARQRGDLAEAAEYAEKARSMYPDAKKTADEMSKWSAMMKGTSDKMDGA
;
A
#
# COMPACT_ATOMS: atom_id res chain seq x y z
N MET A 1 21.49 -16.68 38.21
CA MET A 1 21.59 -16.03 36.89
C MET A 1 21.71 -14.54 37.14
N ASP A 2 22.50 -13.82 36.34
CA ASP A 2 22.69 -12.37 36.50
C ASP A 2 21.42 -11.62 36.09
N LYS A 3 20.92 -10.72 36.94
CA LYS A 3 19.70 -9.94 36.67
C LYS A 3 19.87 -9.00 35.48
N ASP A 4 21.10 -8.58 35.22
CA ASP A 4 21.41 -7.70 34.10
C ASP A 4 21.30 -8.47 32.78
N PHE A 5 21.81 -9.70 32.76
CA PHE A 5 21.66 -10.61 31.63
C PHE A 5 20.19 -10.96 31.34
N GLU A 6 19.38 -11.25 32.36
CA GLU A 6 17.95 -11.53 32.17
C GLU A 6 17.20 -10.33 31.58
N ARG A 7 17.55 -9.12 32.01
CA ARG A 7 16.98 -7.87 31.50
C ARG A 7 17.38 -7.59 30.05
N ASP A 8 18.65 -7.78 29.70
CA ASP A 8 19.12 -7.58 28.33
C ASP A 8 18.53 -8.62 27.38
N LEU A 9 18.41 -9.88 27.83
CA LEU A 9 17.73 -10.93 27.07
C LEU A 9 16.24 -10.61 26.84
N ALA A 10 15.56 -10.04 27.83
CA ALA A 10 14.18 -9.61 27.70
C ALA A 10 14.02 -8.46 26.68
N LYS A 11 14.92 -7.48 26.70
CA LYS A 11 14.95 -6.39 25.70
C LYS A 11 15.18 -6.93 24.29
N LEU A 12 16.17 -7.81 24.10
CA LEU A 12 16.46 -8.41 22.80
C LEU A 12 15.26 -9.18 22.24
N LYS A 13 14.57 -9.96 23.08
CA LYS A 13 13.34 -10.68 22.68
C LYS A 13 12.24 -9.70 22.24
N LYS A 14 12.01 -8.64 23.01
CA LYS A 14 11.02 -7.61 22.67
C LYS A 14 11.36 -6.93 21.33
N THR A 15 12.62 -6.55 21.11
CA THR A 15 13.07 -5.94 19.85
C THR A 15 12.91 -6.90 18.67
N LEU A 16 13.19 -8.19 18.85
CA LEU A 16 12.99 -9.21 17.82
C LEU A 16 11.50 -9.37 17.45
N ASP A 17 10.60 -9.34 18.44
CA ASP A 17 9.17 -9.45 18.20
C ASP A 17 8.62 -8.23 17.45
N LEU A 18 9.03 -7.02 17.85
CA LEU A 18 8.70 -5.78 17.13
C LEU A 18 9.24 -5.78 15.70
N PHE A 19 10.45 -6.30 15.48
CA PHE A 19 11.02 -6.42 14.14
C PHE A 19 10.17 -7.32 13.25
N LYS A 20 9.76 -8.50 13.74
CA LYS A 20 8.88 -9.43 12.99
C LYS A 20 7.52 -8.79 12.67
N GLU A 21 6.95 -8.08 13.63
CA GLU A 21 5.71 -7.32 13.45
C GLU A 21 5.87 -6.27 12.34
N GLY A 22 6.94 -5.48 12.38
CA GLY A 22 7.27 -4.49 11.36
C GLY A 22 7.44 -5.10 9.96
N GLN A 23 8.11 -6.25 9.84
CA GLN A 23 8.23 -6.96 8.57
C GLN A 23 6.87 -7.45 8.04
N SER A 24 5.98 -7.90 8.92
CA SER A 24 4.63 -8.31 8.52
C SER A 24 3.82 -7.12 7.97
N TYR A 25 3.89 -5.95 8.61
CA TYR A 25 3.25 -4.74 8.09
C TYR A 25 3.86 -4.27 6.76
N LYS A 26 5.18 -4.39 6.60
CA LYS A 26 5.85 -4.11 5.34
C LYS A 26 5.36 -5.01 4.20
N ALA A 27 5.19 -6.31 4.44
CA ALA A 27 4.66 -7.23 3.44
C ALA A 27 3.26 -6.80 2.96
N ARG A 28 2.36 -6.48 3.91
CA ARG A 28 1.00 -6.01 3.60
C ARG A 28 0.98 -4.67 2.88
N PHE A 29 1.88 -3.76 3.24
CA PHE A 29 2.06 -2.50 2.51
C PHE A 29 2.45 -2.77 1.05
N MET A 30 3.41 -3.67 0.81
CA MET A 30 3.89 -3.99 -0.54
C MET A 30 2.80 -4.65 -1.38
N GLU A 31 1.99 -5.53 -0.81
CA GLU A 31 0.82 -6.12 -1.49
C GLU A 31 -0.17 -5.05 -1.94
N ALA A 32 -0.55 -4.15 -1.03
CA ALA A 32 -1.45 -3.04 -1.36
C ALA A 32 -0.85 -2.06 -2.38
N HIS A 33 0.46 -1.79 -2.30
CA HIS A 33 1.18 -0.92 -3.23
C HIS A 33 1.21 -1.50 -4.64
N VAL A 34 1.57 -2.79 -4.79
CA VAL A 34 1.58 -3.44 -6.12
C VAL A 34 0.18 -3.42 -6.74
N GLU A 35 -0.86 -3.67 -5.95
CA GLU A 35 -2.24 -3.63 -6.44
C GLU A 35 -2.69 -2.20 -6.78
N HIS A 36 -2.31 -1.20 -5.98
CA HIS A 36 -2.58 0.21 -6.27
C HIS A 36 -1.96 0.62 -7.62
N GLU A 37 -0.67 0.33 -7.82
CA GLU A 37 0.03 0.63 -9.06
C GLU A 37 -0.60 -0.08 -10.27
N ARG A 38 -1.02 -1.33 -10.11
CA ARG A 38 -1.74 -2.08 -11.16
C ARG A 38 -3.04 -1.37 -11.55
N ILE A 39 -3.86 -0.98 -10.57
CA ILE A 39 -5.14 -0.29 -10.82
C ILE A 39 -4.89 1.09 -11.47
N MET A 40 -3.92 1.85 -10.98
CA MET A 40 -3.58 3.16 -11.52
C MET A 40 -3.11 3.07 -12.98
N TYR A 41 -2.28 2.07 -13.29
CA TYR A 41 -1.87 1.80 -14.66
C TYR A 41 -3.06 1.49 -15.57
N GLU A 42 -4.01 0.65 -15.14
CA GLU A 42 -5.22 0.34 -15.91
C GLU A 42 -6.09 1.58 -16.15
N ILE A 43 -6.25 2.43 -15.13
CA ILE A 43 -6.95 3.72 -15.24
C ILE A 43 -6.29 4.61 -16.30
N GLU A 44 -4.96 4.76 -16.27
CA GLU A 44 -4.22 5.57 -17.23
C GLU A 44 -4.35 5.03 -18.66
N MET A 45 -4.29 3.71 -18.82
CA MET A 45 -4.46 3.05 -20.11
C MET A 45 -5.85 3.30 -20.70
N ASP A 46 -6.91 3.16 -19.91
CA ASP A 46 -8.27 3.42 -20.38
C ASP A 46 -8.52 4.91 -20.65
N TRP A 47 -7.92 5.83 -19.88
CA TRP A 47 -7.94 7.24 -20.23
C TRP A 47 -7.24 7.53 -21.57
N GLY A 48 -6.10 6.90 -21.83
CA GLY A 48 -5.41 6.99 -23.12
C GLY A 48 -6.28 6.52 -24.28
N ARG A 49 -6.94 5.36 -24.14
CA ARG A 49 -7.86 4.82 -25.15
C ARG A 49 -9.08 5.71 -25.38
N SER A 50 -9.63 6.30 -24.30
CA SER A 50 -10.70 7.28 -24.40
C SER A 50 -10.27 8.47 -25.26
N GLU A 51 -9.07 9.00 -25.04
CA GLU A 51 -8.55 10.15 -25.79
C GLU A 51 -8.29 9.80 -27.26
N GLU A 52 -7.72 8.63 -27.55
CA GLU A 52 -7.55 8.15 -28.93
C GLU A 52 -8.89 8.00 -29.66
N ALA A 53 -9.93 7.49 -28.99
CA ALA A 53 -11.27 7.39 -29.55
C ALA A 53 -11.88 8.77 -29.83
N ARG A 54 -11.70 9.74 -28.92
CA ARG A 54 -12.10 11.15 -29.15
C ARG A 54 -11.42 11.74 -30.39
N GLN A 55 -10.12 11.48 -30.58
CA GLN A 55 -9.36 11.98 -31.73
C GLN A 55 -9.83 11.38 -33.05
N ARG A 56 -10.32 10.13 -33.04
CA ARG A 56 -10.97 9.50 -34.20
C ARG A 56 -12.41 9.99 -34.42
N GLY A 57 -12.98 10.74 -33.48
CA GLY A 57 -14.38 11.17 -33.51
C GLY A 57 -15.38 10.12 -32.99
N ASP A 58 -14.90 9.00 -32.46
CA ASP A 58 -15.76 7.98 -31.85
C ASP A 58 -16.07 8.34 -30.39
N LEU A 59 -17.12 9.15 -30.22
CA LEU A 59 -17.53 9.63 -28.90
C LEU A 59 -18.19 8.55 -28.04
N ALA A 60 -18.74 7.49 -28.65
CA ALA A 60 -19.33 6.38 -27.91
C ALA A 60 -18.24 5.52 -27.27
N GLU A 61 -17.23 5.13 -28.05
CA GLU A 61 -16.08 4.39 -27.56
C GLU A 61 -15.27 5.21 -26.53
N ALA A 62 -15.13 6.52 -26.75
CA ALA A 62 -14.50 7.41 -25.78
C ALA A 62 -15.22 7.41 -24.41
N ALA A 63 -16.55 7.52 -24.43
CA ALA A 63 -17.34 7.52 -23.20
C ALA A 63 -17.22 6.18 -22.45
N GLU A 64 -17.19 5.06 -23.19
CA GLU A 64 -17.03 3.72 -22.60
C GLU A 64 -15.70 3.58 -21.85
N TYR A 65 -14.57 3.92 -22.48
CA TYR A 65 -13.27 3.83 -21.81
C TYR A 65 -13.14 4.82 -20.64
N ALA A 66 -13.69 6.03 -20.77
CA ALA A 66 -13.73 6.99 -19.67
C ALA A 66 -14.55 6.47 -18.48
N GLU A 67 -15.65 5.76 -18.71
CA GLU A 67 -16.47 5.15 -17.67
C GLU A 67 -15.74 3.99 -16.98
N LYS A 68 -15.04 3.14 -17.74
CA LYS A 68 -14.19 2.07 -17.19
C LYS A 68 -13.12 2.64 -16.26
N ALA A 69 -12.35 3.62 -16.74
CA ALA A 69 -11.34 4.28 -15.92
C ALA A 69 -11.94 4.87 -14.62
N ARG A 70 -13.12 5.50 -14.71
CA ARG A 70 -13.80 6.08 -13.54
C ARG A 70 -14.28 5.02 -12.54
N SER A 71 -14.75 3.88 -13.03
CA SER A 71 -15.26 2.80 -12.18
C SER A 71 -14.19 2.19 -11.26
N MET A 72 -12.91 2.35 -11.61
CA MET A 72 -11.78 1.80 -10.85
C MET A 72 -11.21 2.73 -9.77
N TYR A 73 -11.53 4.03 -9.80
CA TYR A 73 -11.05 4.97 -8.77
C TYR A 73 -11.43 4.58 -7.32
N PRO A 74 -12.62 4.02 -7.03
CA PRO A 74 -12.93 3.53 -5.70
C PRO A 74 -11.95 2.44 -5.21
N ASP A 75 -11.54 1.53 -6.10
CA ASP A 75 -10.59 0.47 -5.76
C ASP A 75 -9.18 1.04 -5.58
N ALA A 76 -8.76 1.99 -6.43
CA ALA A 76 -7.51 2.72 -6.26
C ALA A 76 -7.44 3.46 -4.91
N LYS A 77 -8.55 4.08 -4.50
CA LYS A 77 -8.64 4.75 -3.20
C LYS A 77 -8.53 3.74 -2.05
N LYS A 78 -9.21 2.60 -2.16
CA LYS A 78 -9.16 1.55 -1.14
C LYS A 78 -7.74 1.05 -0.92
N THR A 79 -6.99 0.78 -1.99
CA THR A 79 -5.60 0.32 -1.88
C THR A 79 -4.68 1.39 -1.31
N ALA A 80 -4.90 2.66 -1.66
CA ALA A 80 -4.17 3.79 -1.05
C ALA A 80 -4.46 3.94 0.46
N ASP A 81 -5.70 3.73 0.88
CA ASP A 81 -6.09 3.73 2.30
C ASP A 81 -5.43 2.56 3.06
N GLU A 82 -5.37 1.38 2.45
CA GLU A 82 -4.66 0.21 3.00
C GLU A 82 -3.15 0.45 3.14
N MET A 83 -2.51 1.02 2.12
CA MET A 83 -1.10 1.44 2.19
C MET A 83 -0.87 2.42 3.35
N SER A 84 -1.72 3.43 3.49
CA SER A 84 -1.64 4.44 4.55
C SER A 84 -1.76 3.80 5.94
N LYS A 85 -2.70 2.86 6.11
CA LYS A 85 -2.87 2.09 7.34
C LYS A 85 -1.61 1.31 7.70
N TRP A 86 -1.05 0.54 6.77
CA TRP A 86 0.13 -0.29 7.06
C TRP A 86 1.38 0.56 7.30
N SER A 87 1.52 1.68 6.60
CA SER A 87 2.57 2.67 6.87
C SER A 87 2.50 3.22 8.28
N ALA A 88 1.30 3.59 8.76
CA ALA A 88 1.11 4.06 10.13
C ALA A 88 1.48 2.99 11.18
N MET A 89 1.13 1.72 10.94
CA MET A 89 1.48 0.61 11.82
C MET A 89 3.00 0.35 11.84
N MET A 90 3.68 0.44 10.69
CA MET A 90 5.15 0.36 10.62
C MET A 90 5.81 1.47 11.42
N LYS A 91 5.36 2.72 11.27
CA LYS A 91 5.88 3.86 12.03
C LYS A 91 5.70 3.64 13.54
N GLY A 92 4.49 3.28 13.97
CA GLY A 92 4.22 3.01 15.39
C GLY A 92 5.01 1.82 15.94
N THR A 93 5.46 0.89 15.09
CA THR A 93 6.36 -0.21 15.49
C THR A 93 7.80 0.28 15.62
N SER A 94 8.27 1.10 14.68
CA SER A 94 9.60 1.74 14.73
C SER A 94 9.75 2.59 15.99
N ASP A 95 8.75 3.42 16.30
CA ASP A 95 8.75 4.28 17.49
C ASP A 95 8.85 3.45 18.80
N LYS A 96 8.29 2.23 18.81
CA LYS A 96 8.41 1.30 19.95
C LYS A 96 9.79 0.64 20.03
N MET A 97 10.47 0.43 18.90
CA MET A 97 11.81 -0.14 18.85
C MET A 97 12.85 0.86 19.37
N ASP A 98 12.72 2.15 19.03
CA ASP A 98 13.63 3.20 19.48
C ASP A 98 13.56 3.45 21.01
N GLY A 99 12.47 3.02 21.65
CA GLY A 99 12.26 3.11 23.10
C GLY A 99 12.45 1.79 23.88
N ALA A 100 12.93 0.70 23.26
CA ALA A 100 13.10 -0.63 23.88
C ALA A 100 14.54 -0.86 24.41
#